data_AF-A0A1B0C0H9-F1
#
_entry.id   AF-A0A1B0C0H9-F1
#
_cell.length_a   1.000
_cell.length_b   1.000
_cell.length_c   1.000
_cell.angle_alpha   90.00
_cell.angle_beta   90.00
_cell.angle_gamma   90.00
#
_symmetry.space_group_name_H-M   'P 1'
#
loop_
_entity.id
_entity.type
_entity.pdbx_description
1 polymer ?
#
loop_
_entity_poly.entity_id
_entity_poly.type
_entity_poly.pdbx_seq_one_letter_code
_entity_poly.pdbx_strand_id
1 'polypeptide(L)'
;MFLNWLYIYFIAICIFIIKDHQVSAEECNEDLKEFENDTINGKYIVWVYCKADDKEVLNIGVILSKDAILTANSLKMDGIKCSAHPYSPLFDGKTTNQDMISGLVVATYGNVNEVLPHWTLPHLKLILLERELSLGLEQAQTISFLEKDLNEKSACVIPVPNAFKLFDRKTEIVGRTDCELAYPGLHRDIICVRTPIEYCNIDHCTKYNVEGAPLICDGIFAGLVTKDGDQCDATKPCLIGKVLGSQQWIESSMNLLNRDNEFKTSTIYVTFLAENDRLVHVPGVIIADDIVLTSAVLTNTSAGFVFDRDGEKIAWNSAINYANNWPAESDKLQLGVIALEKILDPERVRKMNISKMKPIQDDECVLAIIEPYWVKLEVNVSDDDKCRAALPKYHEDYMCVRPKLDGVQFGVQIPQGTPIICSGELAGITARIEGDHNGTLYPFVPMHRMNDWIGASEMALHGDSPKTNNSLIVVWLSLLFASLECKIVY
;
A
#
# COMPACT_ATOMS: atom_id res chain seq x y z
N MET A 1 1.49 -87.46 -23.45
CA MET A 1 2.07 -86.24 -22.85
C MET A 1 1.35 -85.05 -23.48
N PHE A 2 0.18 -84.68 -22.95
CA PHE A 2 -0.63 -83.60 -23.50
C PHE A 2 -0.15 -82.28 -22.87
N LEU A 3 0.52 -81.44 -23.67
CA LEU A 3 0.83 -80.07 -23.29
C LEU A 3 -0.49 -79.32 -23.06
N ASN A 4 -0.63 -78.75 -21.87
CA ASN A 4 -1.86 -78.13 -21.40
C ASN A 4 -2.07 -76.78 -22.12
N TRP A 5 -2.84 -76.79 -23.21
CA TRP A 5 -3.14 -75.61 -24.05
C TRP A 5 -3.74 -74.44 -23.27
N LEU A 6 -4.42 -74.70 -22.16
CA LEU A 6 -4.95 -73.67 -21.26
C LEU A 6 -3.83 -72.82 -20.62
N TYR A 7 -2.68 -73.41 -20.35
CA TYR A 7 -1.55 -72.72 -19.74
C TYR A 7 -0.84 -71.79 -20.73
N ILE A 8 -0.75 -72.21 -22.00
CA ILE A 8 -0.20 -71.39 -23.10
C ILE A 8 -1.13 -70.21 -23.39
N TYR A 9 -2.46 -70.43 -23.35
CA TYR A 9 -3.44 -69.37 -23.55
C TYR A 9 -3.41 -68.33 -22.43
N PHE A 10 -3.24 -68.75 -21.17
CA PHE A 10 -3.08 -67.85 -20.04
C PHE A 10 -1.79 -67.02 -20.13
N ILE A 11 -0.66 -67.64 -20.51
CA ILE A 11 0.59 -66.91 -20.71
C ILE A 11 0.47 -65.92 -21.88
N ALA A 12 -0.19 -66.31 -22.98
CA ALA A 12 -0.42 -65.42 -24.12
C ALA A 12 -1.30 -64.22 -23.75
N ILE A 13 -2.37 -64.42 -22.96
CA ILE A 13 -3.21 -63.33 -22.45
C ILE A 13 -2.42 -62.43 -21.49
N CYS A 14 -1.62 -63.00 -20.58
CA CYS A 14 -0.77 -62.19 -19.70
C CYS A 14 0.27 -61.39 -20.50
N ILE A 15 0.88 -61.96 -21.54
CA ILE A 15 1.81 -61.23 -22.42
C ILE A 15 1.08 -60.14 -23.22
N PHE A 16 -0.15 -60.38 -23.67
CA PHE A 16 -0.97 -59.36 -24.35
C PHE A 16 -1.42 -58.24 -23.42
N ILE A 17 -1.81 -58.55 -22.18
CA ILE A 17 -2.18 -57.54 -21.16
C ILE A 17 -0.94 -56.75 -20.71
N ILE A 18 0.24 -57.38 -20.60
CA ILE A 18 1.50 -56.69 -20.33
C ILE A 18 1.92 -55.81 -21.52
N LYS A 19 1.63 -56.23 -22.77
CA LYS A 19 1.86 -55.40 -23.96
C LYS A 19 0.91 -54.22 -24.06
N ASP A 20 -0.33 -54.36 -23.61
CA ASP A 20 -1.32 -53.26 -23.58
C ASP A 20 -1.09 -52.27 -22.42
N HIS A 21 -0.23 -52.63 -21.46
CA HIS A 21 0.29 -51.73 -20.41
C HIS A 21 1.69 -51.17 -20.70
N GLN A 22 2.25 -51.42 -21.89
CA GLN A 22 3.19 -50.45 -22.45
C GLN A 22 2.38 -49.24 -22.91
N VAL A 23 1.97 -48.43 -21.92
CA VAL A 23 1.80 -46.99 -22.10
C VAL A 23 3.04 -46.56 -22.89
N SER A 24 2.78 -46.15 -24.12
CA SER A 24 3.71 -45.43 -24.96
C SER A 24 4.61 -44.59 -24.08
N ALA A 25 5.90 -44.88 -24.05
CA ALA A 25 6.87 -43.86 -23.69
C ALA A 25 6.74 -42.80 -24.77
N GLU A 26 5.81 -41.84 -24.58
CA GLU A 26 5.88 -40.58 -25.31
C GLU A 26 7.30 -40.07 -25.09
N GLU A 27 8.06 -39.96 -26.17
CA GLU A 27 9.37 -39.31 -26.13
C GLU A 27 9.15 -37.93 -25.51
N CYS A 28 9.71 -37.69 -24.32
CA CYS A 28 9.68 -36.36 -23.72
C CYS A 28 10.28 -35.39 -24.73
N ASN A 29 9.51 -34.39 -25.12
CA ASN A 29 10.00 -33.30 -25.93
C ASN A 29 10.91 -32.43 -25.05
N GLU A 30 12.18 -32.33 -25.44
CA GLU A 30 13.18 -31.52 -24.75
C GLU A 30 13.46 -30.20 -25.47
N ASP A 31 12.74 -29.88 -26.55
CA ASP A 31 12.92 -28.63 -27.28
C ASP A 31 12.41 -27.44 -26.46
N LEU A 32 13.35 -26.82 -25.75
CA LEU A 32 13.12 -25.62 -24.95
C LEU A 32 12.46 -24.50 -25.77
N LYS A 33 12.73 -24.40 -27.09
CA LYS A 33 12.16 -23.36 -27.95
C LYS A 33 10.68 -23.60 -28.26
N GLU A 34 10.20 -24.83 -28.19
CA GLU A 34 8.77 -25.09 -28.29
C GLU A 34 8.04 -24.86 -26.97
N PHE A 35 8.75 -24.98 -25.84
CA PHE A 35 8.22 -24.77 -24.49
C PHE A 35 8.13 -23.29 -24.08
N GLU A 36 9.17 -22.50 -24.38
CA GLU A 36 9.26 -21.09 -24.01
C GLU A 36 9.49 -20.16 -25.20
N ASN A 37 8.84 -18.99 -25.19
CA ASN A 37 8.98 -17.97 -26.22
C ASN A 37 9.27 -16.60 -25.60
N ASP A 38 9.82 -15.68 -26.40
CA ASP A 38 9.92 -14.26 -25.99
C ASP A 38 8.52 -13.74 -25.60
N THR A 39 8.42 -13.10 -24.43
CA THR A 39 7.10 -12.70 -23.93
C THR A 39 6.47 -11.61 -24.80
N ILE A 40 5.19 -11.77 -25.12
CA ILE A 40 4.33 -10.67 -25.61
C ILE A 40 3.56 -10.01 -24.47
N ASN A 41 3.60 -10.63 -23.28
CA ASN A 41 2.88 -10.22 -22.08
C ASN A 41 3.69 -9.28 -21.18
N GLY A 42 4.95 -9.00 -21.53
CA GLY A 42 5.82 -8.08 -20.79
C GLY A 42 5.21 -6.72 -20.50
N LYS A 43 4.34 -6.20 -21.38
CA LYS A 43 3.61 -4.94 -21.18
C LYS A 43 2.68 -4.93 -19.96
N TYR A 44 2.26 -6.09 -19.46
CA TYR A 44 1.38 -6.19 -18.28
C TYR A 44 2.15 -6.39 -16.97
N ILE A 45 3.48 -6.55 -17.06
CA ILE A 45 4.32 -7.05 -15.98
C ILE A 45 5.12 -5.90 -15.36
N VAL A 46 5.32 -6.00 -14.06
CA VAL A 46 6.14 -5.08 -13.27
C VAL A 46 7.16 -5.88 -12.47
N TRP A 47 8.34 -5.30 -12.30
CA TRP A 47 9.26 -5.68 -11.23
C TRP A 47 8.75 -5.10 -9.93
N VAL A 48 8.72 -5.93 -8.88
CA VAL A 48 8.26 -5.53 -7.54
C VAL A 48 9.38 -5.81 -6.56
N TYR A 49 9.91 -4.75 -5.95
CA TYR A 49 10.86 -4.87 -4.86
C TYR A 49 10.11 -4.64 -3.55
N CYS A 50 10.21 -5.59 -2.62
CA CYS A 50 9.64 -5.44 -1.29
C CYS A 50 10.68 -5.72 -0.22
N LYS A 51 10.63 -4.93 0.85
CA LYS A 51 11.46 -5.05 2.04
C LYS A 51 10.57 -5.10 3.28
N ALA A 52 10.78 -6.08 4.14
CA ALA A 52 10.21 -6.18 5.47
C ALA A 52 11.28 -6.72 6.42
N ASP A 53 11.48 -6.07 7.57
CA ASP A 53 12.61 -6.33 8.46
C ASP A 53 13.96 -6.28 7.68
N ASP A 54 14.81 -7.30 7.87
CA ASP A 54 16.07 -7.51 7.16
C ASP A 54 15.92 -8.38 5.90
N LYS A 55 14.68 -8.69 5.47
CA LYS A 55 14.42 -9.48 4.26
C LYS A 55 14.02 -8.58 3.10
N GLU A 56 14.66 -8.80 1.97
CA GLU A 56 14.43 -8.09 0.73
C GLU A 56 14.16 -9.11 -0.38
N VAL A 57 13.13 -8.86 -1.20
CA VAL A 57 12.77 -9.72 -2.32
C VAL A 57 12.53 -8.87 -3.56
N LEU A 58 13.02 -9.36 -4.70
CA LEU A 58 12.68 -8.84 -6.02
C LEU A 58 11.83 -9.90 -6.72
N ASN A 59 10.54 -9.62 -6.83
CA ASN A 59 9.54 -10.45 -7.47
C ASN A 59 8.99 -9.76 -8.71
N ILE A 60 7.98 -10.38 -9.31
CA ILE A 60 7.19 -9.74 -10.36
C ILE A 60 5.72 -9.60 -9.94
N GLY A 61 4.98 -8.80 -10.68
CA GLY A 61 3.55 -8.63 -10.49
C GLY A 61 2.90 -8.18 -11.79
N VAL A 62 1.60 -7.88 -11.70
CA VAL A 62 0.79 -7.40 -12.83
C VAL A 62 0.19 -6.04 -12.56
N ILE A 63 0.02 -5.29 -13.65
CA ILE A 63 -0.60 -3.97 -13.66
C ILE A 63 -2.12 -4.14 -13.75
N LEU A 64 -2.83 -3.72 -12.71
CA LEU A 64 -4.30 -3.73 -12.67
C LEU A 64 -4.90 -2.39 -13.11
N SER A 65 -4.27 -1.29 -12.70
CA SER A 65 -4.60 0.07 -13.11
C SER A 65 -3.33 0.91 -13.26
N LYS A 66 -3.49 2.19 -13.54
CA LYS A 66 -2.38 3.16 -13.53
C LYS A 66 -1.69 3.29 -12.17
N ASP A 67 -2.30 2.86 -11.08
CA ASP A 67 -1.77 3.04 -9.72
C ASP A 67 -1.90 1.79 -8.84
N ALA A 68 -2.40 0.67 -9.37
CA ALA A 68 -2.57 -0.57 -8.63
C ALA A 68 -1.82 -1.73 -9.30
N ILE A 69 -1.06 -2.45 -8.48
CA ILE A 69 -0.30 -3.63 -8.86
C ILE A 69 -0.71 -4.80 -7.99
N LEU A 70 -0.92 -5.97 -8.60
CA LEU A 70 -1.08 -7.22 -7.87
C LEU A 70 0.20 -8.05 -7.96
N THR A 71 0.64 -8.59 -6.84
CA THR A 71 1.80 -9.47 -6.74
C THR A 71 1.53 -10.57 -5.70
N ALA A 72 2.45 -11.51 -5.59
CA ALA A 72 2.51 -12.45 -4.49
C ALA A 72 3.90 -12.36 -3.86
N ASN A 73 3.95 -12.32 -2.53
CA ASN A 73 5.19 -12.54 -1.80
C ASN A 73 4.91 -13.07 -0.40
N SER A 74 5.82 -13.91 0.08
CA SER A 74 5.83 -14.53 1.41
C SER A 74 6.38 -13.64 2.54
N LEU A 75 6.57 -12.33 2.31
CA LEU A 75 7.04 -11.42 3.36
C LEU A 75 5.93 -11.08 4.36
N LYS A 76 6.32 -10.81 5.61
CA LYS A 76 5.40 -10.26 6.62
C LYS A 76 4.83 -8.93 6.15
N MET A 77 3.59 -8.66 6.54
CA MET A 77 3.01 -7.33 6.36
C MET A 77 3.73 -6.31 7.24
N ASP A 78 4.03 -6.66 8.49
CA ASP A 78 4.65 -5.73 9.43
C ASP A 78 5.87 -4.98 8.83
N GLY A 79 5.77 -3.65 8.75
CA GLY A 79 6.83 -2.77 8.24
C GLY A 79 7.13 -2.93 6.75
N ILE A 80 6.37 -3.72 5.99
CA ILE A 80 6.60 -3.92 4.56
C ILE A 80 6.53 -2.61 3.78
N LYS A 81 7.60 -2.38 3.01
CA LYS A 81 7.70 -1.31 2.01
C LYS A 81 7.91 -1.97 0.67
N CYS A 82 7.06 -1.63 -0.29
CA CYS A 82 7.19 -2.14 -1.65
C CYS A 82 7.35 -0.99 -2.63
N SER A 83 8.05 -1.23 -3.73
CA SER A 83 8.16 -0.34 -4.86
C SER A 83 8.07 -1.15 -6.16
N ALA A 84 7.71 -0.48 -7.25
CA ALA A 84 7.50 -1.15 -8.52
C ALA A 84 8.06 -0.37 -9.71
N HIS A 85 8.44 -1.12 -10.74
CA HIS A 85 8.88 -0.57 -12.01
C HIS A 85 8.31 -1.41 -13.16
N PRO A 86 7.62 -0.80 -14.15
CA PRO A 86 7.18 -1.50 -15.35
C PRO A 86 8.29 -2.31 -16.00
N TYR A 87 7.98 -3.51 -16.47
CA TYR A 87 8.94 -4.28 -17.22
C TYR A 87 9.37 -3.53 -18.50
N SER A 88 10.67 -3.58 -18.78
CA SER A 88 11.25 -3.12 -20.04
C SER A 88 12.26 -4.17 -20.52
N PRO A 89 12.31 -4.48 -21.83
CA PRO A 89 13.34 -5.37 -22.38
C PRO A 89 14.77 -4.88 -22.16
N LEU A 90 14.95 -3.59 -21.85
CA LEU A 90 16.23 -2.97 -21.55
C LEU A 90 16.58 -2.97 -20.06
N PHE A 91 15.74 -3.57 -19.22
CA PHE A 91 15.98 -3.66 -17.78
C PHE A 91 17.19 -4.56 -17.50
N ASP A 92 18.26 -3.97 -16.97
CA ASP A 92 19.54 -4.65 -16.73
C ASP A 92 19.76 -5.02 -15.25
N GLY A 93 18.73 -4.83 -14.41
CA GLY A 93 18.80 -5.07 -12.97
C GLY A 93 19.65 -4.06 -12.19
N LYS A 94 20.21 -3.04 -12.84
CA LYS A 94 20.96 -1.95 -12.18
C LYS A 94 20.09 -0.73 -11.88
N THR A 95 18.80 -0.81 -12.19
CA THR A 95 17.80 0.18 -11.82
C THR A 95 17.96 0.51 -10.33
N THR A 96 18.23 1.78 -10.05
CA THR A 96 18.41 2.20 -8.66
C THR A 96 17.04 2.19 -7.98
N ASN A 97 17.00 2.05 -6.65
CA ASN A 97 15.75 2.22 -5.90
C ASN A 97 15.03 3.55 -6.20
N GLN A 98 15.73 4.54 -6.78
CA GLN A 98 15.19 5.85 -7.15
C GLN A 98 14.29 5.82 -8.40
N ASP A 99 14.46 4.83 -9.28
CA ASP A 99 13.69 4.72 -10.52
C ASP A 99 12.37 3.96 -10.29
N MET A 100 12.29 3.17 -9.20
CA MET A 100 11.08 2.48 -8.80
C MET A 100 10.09 3.43 -8.12
N ILE A 101 8.81 3.20 -8.33
CA ILE A 101 7.73 3.98 -7.73
C ILE A 101 7.34 3.35 -6.40
N SER A 102 7.31 4.13 -5.32
CA SER A 102 6.97 3.59 -4.00
C SER A 102 5.49 3.24 -3.91
N GLY A 103 5.18 2.16 -3.20
CA GLY A 103 3.84 1.83 -2.77
C GLY A 103 3.42 2.73 -1.61
N LEU A 104 2.43 3.58 -1.82
CA LEU A 104 1.78 4.36 -0.78
C LEU A 104 1.08 3.44 0.22
N VAL A 105 0.44 2.38 -0.29
CA VAL A 105 -0.30 1.39 0.50
C VAL A 105 0.06 -0.01 0.04
N VAL A 106 0.18 -0.93 0.98
CA VAL A 106 0.29 -2.37 0.73
C VAL A 106 -0.85 -3.07 1.44
N ALA A 107 -1.57 -3.92 0.73
CA ALA A 107 -2.67 -4.73 1.24
C ALA A 107 -2.40 -6.22 1.00
N THR A 108 -2.86 -7.08 1.89
CA THR A 108 -2.79 -8.54 1.72
C THR A 108 -4.17 -9.17 1.78
N TYR A 109 -4.38 -10.19 0.94
CA TYR A 109 -5.63 -10.96 0.94
C TYR A 109 -5.53 -12.14 1.90
N GLY A 110 -6.46 -12.22 2.85
CA GLY A 110 -6.55 -13.30 3.83
C GLY A 110 -5.98 -12.93 5.20
N ASN A 111 -5.58 -13.94 5.98
CA ASN A 111 -5.16 -13.75 7.38
C ASN A 111 -3.76 -13.13 7.48
N VAL A 112 -3.70 -11.86 7.88
CA VAL A 112 -2.47 -11.07 8.08
C VAL A 112 -1.48 -11.66 9.07
N ASN A 113 -1.94 -12.56 9.95
CA ASN A 113 -1.13 -13.18 10.99
C ASN A 113 -0.46 -14.49 10.52
N GLU A 114 -0.89 -15.06 9.40
CA GLU A 114 -0.33 -16.29 8.82
C GLU A 114 0.61 -15.92 7.68
N VAL A 115 1.90 -16.08 7.94
CA VAL A 115 2.99 -15.54 7.09
C VAL A 115 3.70 -16.64 6.31
N LEU A 116 3.58 -17.89 6.77
CA LEU A 116 4.31 -18.98 6.16
C LEU A 116 3.65 -19.35 4.83
N PRO A 117 4.40 -19.34 3.71
CA PRO A 117 3.87 -19.75 2.42
C PRO A 117 3.32 -21.18 2.53
N HIS A 118 2.00 -21.29 2.54
CA HIS A 118 1.27 -22.53 2.67
C HIS A 118 0.03 -22.54 1.76
N TRP A 119 -0.29 -23.70 1.18
CA TRP A 119 -1.43 -23.89 0.26
C TRP A 119 -2.82 -23.68 0.88
N THR A 120 -2.89 -23.30 2.15
CA THR A 120 -4.15 -22.87 2.79
C THR A 120 -4.43 -21.39 2.59
N LEU A 121 -3.52 -20.64 1.97
CA LEU A 121 -3.67 -19.22 1.70
C LEU A 121 -3.15 -18.85 0.30
N PRO A 122 -3.86 -17.98 -0.44
CA PRO A 122 -3.48 -17.60 -1.81
C PRO A 122 -2.36 -16.54 -1.90
N HIS A 123 -1.90 -15.98 -0.77
CA HIS A 123 -0.81 -14.99 -0.65
C HIS A 123 -0.82 -13.82 -1.65
N LEU A 124 -1.99 -13.29 -1.98
CA LEU A 124 -2.09 -12.13 -2.86
C LEU A 124 -1.77 -10.86 -2.08
N LYS A 125 -1.04 -9.95 -2.74
CA LYS A 125 -0.77 -8.60 -2.25
C LYS A 125 -1.09 -7.56 -3.31
N LEU A 126 -1.76 -6.51 -2.88
CA LEU A 126 -2.06 -5.35 -3.70
C LEU A 126 -1.16 -4.18 -3.23
N ILE A 127 -0.53 -3.51 -4.19
CA ILE A 127 0.29 -2.33 -3.94
C ILE A 127 -0.39 -1.16 -4.65
N LEU A 128 -0.74 -0.12 -3.91
CA LEU A 128 -1.22 1.14 -4.46
C LEU A 128 -0.06 2.13 -4.49
N LEU A 129 0.27 2.64 -5.66
CA LEU A 129 1.44 3.46 -5.91
C LEU A 129 1.24 4.91 -5.51
N GLU A 130 2.31 5.57 -5.06
CA GLU A 130 2.31 7.00 -4.71
C GLU A 130 2.07 7.90 -5.93
N ARG A 131 2.44 7.45 -7.14
CA ARG A 131 2.13 8.11 -8.42
C ARG A 131 1.66 7.12 -9.49
N GLU A 132 1.00 7.67 -10.48
CA GLU A 132 0.50 6.91 -11.63
C GLU A 132 1.66 6.44 -12.54
N LEU A 133 1.54 5.20 -13.02
CA LEU A 133 2.31 4.63 -14.10
C LEU A 133 1.98 5.33 -15.42
N SER A 134 3.00 5.56 -16.23
CA SER A 134 2.81 5.94 -17.64
C SER A 134 2.33 4.71 -18.42
N LEU A 135 1.04 4.71 -18.78
CA LEU A 135 0.43 3.64 -19.58
C LEU A 135 0.34 4.03 -21.07
N GLY A 136 0.56 3.08 -21.97
CA GLY A 136 0.51 3.32 -23.42
C GLY A 136 0.65 2.05 -24.26
N LEU A 137 0.31 2.13 -25.55
CA LEU A 137 0.32 0.96 -26.46
C LEU A 137 1.71 0.33 -26.62
N GLU A 138 2.76 1.15 -26.64
CA GLU A 138 4.16 0.74 -26.72
C GLU A 138 4.85 0.68 -25.34
N GLN A 139 4.08 0.81 -24.26
CA GLN A 139 4.55 0.87 -22.88
C GLN A 139 3.81 -0.14 -22.00
N ALA A 140 3.73 0.14 -20.69
CA ALA A 140 2.93 -0.62 -19.75
C ALA A 140 1.42 -0.51 -20.06
N GLN A 141 0.69 -1.60 -19.84
CA GLN A 141 -0.75 -1.72 -20.03
C GLN A 141 -1.38 -2.47 -18.85
N THR A 142 -2.66 -2.21 -18.62
CA THR A 142 -3.47 -2.96 -17.64
C THR A 142 -3.87 -4.32 -18.21
N ILE A 143 -3.94 -5.34 -17.36
CA ILE A 143 -4.48 -6.65 -17.74
C ILE A 143 -5.90 -6.84 -17.23
N SER A 144 -6.77 -7.46 -18.03
CA SER A 144 -8.13 -7.78 -17.64
C SER A 144 -8.19 -9.04 -16.77
N PHE A 145 -9.11 -9.05 -15.81
CA PHE A 145 -9.36 -10.22 -14.98
C PHE A 145 -10.17 -11.29 -15.72
N LEU A 146 -9.98 -12.52 -15.26
CA LEU A 146 -10.83 -13.64 -15.60
C LEU A 146 -12.22 -13.48 -14.98
N GLU A 147 -13.27 -13.58 -15.79
CA GLU A 147 -14.67 -13.45 -15.35
C GLU A 147 -15.34 -14.79 -14.99
N LYS A 148 -14.73 -15.92 -15.37
CA LYS A 148 -15.30 -17.26 -15.25
C LYS A 148 -14.22 -18.27 -14.88
N ASP A 149 -14.60 -19.40 -14.30
CA ASP A 149 -13.63 -20.47 -14.03
C ASP A 149 -12.89 -20.94 -15.28
N LEU A 150 -11.59 -21.20 -15.11
CA LEU A 150 -10.76 -21.74 -16.18
C LEU A 150 -11.18 -23.17 -16.51
N ASN A 151 -11.00 -23.53 -17.78
CA ASN A 151 -11.10 -24.91 -18.25
C ASN A 151 -9.69 -25.52 -18.30
N GLU A 152 -9.56 -26.81 -17.99
CA GLU A 152 -8.32 -27.58 -18.15
C GLU A 152 -7.74 -27.50 -19.59
N LYS A 153 -8.58 -27.19 -20.58
CA LYS A 153 -8.19 -27.02 -22.00
C LYS A 153 -7.75 -25.59 -22.38
N SER A 154 -7.77 -24.63 -21.45
CA SER A 154 -7.36 -23.26 -21.73
C SER A 154 -5.87 -23.20 -22.08
N ALA A 155 -5.52 -22.37 -23.07
CA ALA A 155 -4.12 -22.19 -23.43
C ALA A 155 -3.49 -21.18 -22.46
N CYS A 156 -2.64 -21.68 -21.58
CA CYS A 156 -2.06 -20.88 -20.51
C CYS A 156 -0.54 -20.73 -20.65
N VAL A 157 -0.05 -19.57 -20.23
CA VAL A 157 1.39 -19.27 -20.11
C VAL A 157 1.70 -18.62 -18.76
N ILE A 158 2.91 -18.84 -18.29
CA ILE A 158 3.49 -18.11 -17.16
C ILE A 158 4.70 -17.34 -17.69
N PRO A 159 4.63 -16.00 -17.74
CA PRO A 159 5.77 -15.16 -18.05
C PRO A 159 6.76 -15.15 -16.88
N VAL A 160 7.95 -15.68 -17.08
CA VAL A 160 8.98 -15.83 -16.03
C VAL A 160 10.29 -15.20 -16.48
N PRO A 161 10.99 -14.46 -15.59
CA PRO A 161 12.27 -13.89 -15.92
C PRO A 161 13.40 -14.93 -15.96
N ASN A 162 14.29 -14.75 -16.93
CA ASN A 162 15.60 -15.39 -17.02
C ASN A 162 16.62 -14.32 -17.39
N ALA A 163 17.57 -14.06 -16.47
CA ALA A 163 18.53 -12.95 -16.59
C ALA A 163 17.86 -11.61 -16.97
N PHE A 164 16.75 -11.27 -16.30
CA PHE A 164 15.93 -10.06 -16.51
C PHE A 164 15.18 -9.97 -17.84
N LYS A 165 15.33 -10.93 -18.76
CA LYS A 165 14.45 -11.06 -19.93
C LYS A 165 13.27 -11.99 -19.59
N LEU A 166 12.06 -11.61 -19.97
CA LEU A 166 10.86 -12.40 -19.70
C LEU A 166 10.57 -13.38 -20.84
N PHE A 167 10.19 -14.60 -20.47
CA PHE A 167 9.80 -15.66 -21.39
C PHE A 167 8.43 -16.21 -21.00
N ASP A 168 7.54 -16.33 -21.98
CA ASP A 168 6.25 -17.00 -21.81
C ASP A 168 6.48 -18.50 -21.86
N ARG A 169 6.22 -19.19 -20.74
CA ARG A 169 6.37 -20.65 -20.62
C ARG A 169 4.99 -21.30 -20.64
N LYS A 170 4.78 -22.23 -21.57
CA LYS A 170 3.52 -22.99 -21.67
C LYS A 170 3.22 -23.73 -20.37
N THR A 171 1.96 -23.79 -19.98
CA THR A 171 1.52 -24.50 -18.76
C THR A 171 0.13 -25.10 -18.94
N GLU A 172 -0.14 -26.18 -18.22
CA GLU A 172 -1.45 -26.82 -18.14
C GLU A 172 -2.08 -26.61 -16.76
N ILE A 173 -3.40 -26.44 -16.74
CA ILE A 173 -4.16 -26.43 -15.50
C ILE A 173 -4.37 -27.86 -15.03
N VAL A 174 -4.09 -28.10 -13.75
CA VAL A 174 -4.34 -29.39 -13.10
C VAL A 174 -5.75 -29.39 -12.51
N GLY A 175 -6.48 -30.47 -12.74
CA GLY A 175 -7.82 -30.66 -12.20
C GLY A 175 -7.86 -30.53 -10.68
N ARG A 176 -8.93 -29.94 -10.14
CA ARG A 176 -9.04 -29.61 -8.71
C ARG A 176 -8.84 -30.83 -7.81
N THR A 177 -9.40 -31.98 -8.18
CA THR A 177 -9.26 -33.23 -7.41
C THR A 177 -7.80 -33.65 -7.25
N ASP A 178 -7.03 -33.63 -8.34
CA ASP A 178 -5.61 -34.04 -8.31
C ASP A 178 -4.76 -33.02 -7.54
N CYS A 179 -5.10 -31.75 -7.67
CA CYS A 179 -4.50 -30.65 -6.91
C CYS A 179 -4.73 -30.82 -5.39
N GLU A 180 -5.95 -31.15 -4.96
CA GLU A 180 -6.28 -31.41 -3.54
C GLU A 180 -5.67 -32.70 -3.00
N LEU A 181 -5.45 -33.71 -3.86
CA LEU A 181 -4.71 -34.92 -3.48
C LEU A 181 -3.23 -34.62 -3.18
N ALA A 182 -2.61 -33.74 -3.98
CA ALA A 182 -1.24 -33.28 -3.74
C ALA A 182 -1.13 -32.33 -2.53
N TYR A 183 -2.20 -31.57 -2.28
CA TYR A 183 -2.28 -30.54 -1.24
C TYR A 183 -3.56 -30.68 -0.39
N PRO A 184 -3.57 -31.56 0.61
CA PRO A 184 -4.72 -31.70 1.50
C PRO A 184 -5.04 -30.39 2.22
N GLY A 185 -6.30 -29.96 2.18
CA GLY A 185 -6.74 -28.68 2.75
C GLY A 185 -6.46 -27.45 1.88
N LEU A 186 -6.21 -27.65 0.59
CA LEU A 186 -6.01 -26.58 -0.39
C LEU A 186 -7.10 -25.51 -0.34
N HIS A 187 -6.68 -24.26 -0.24
CA HIS A 187 -7.60 -23.12 -0.27
C HIS A 187 -8.43 -23.09 -1.56
N ARG A 188 -9.70 -22.67 -1.46
CA ARG A 188 -10.60 -22.61 -2.63
C ARG A 188 -10.12 -21.66 -3.73
N ASP A 189 -9.36 -20.64 -3.33
CA ASP A 189 -8.79 -19.62 -4.22
C ASP A 189 -7.34 -19.93 -4.61
N ILE A 190 -6.97 -21.22 -4.61
CA ILE A 190 -5.72 -21.70 -5.19
C ILE A 190 -6.05 -22.73 -6.28
N ILE A 191 -5.36 -22.61 -7.41
CA ILE A 191 -5.38 -23.62 -8.48
C ILE A 191 -3.98 -24.17 -8.66
N CYS A 192 -3.89 -25.36 -9.24
CA CYS A 192 -2.62 -25.99 -9.56
C CYS A 192 -2.36 -25.92 -11.06
N VAL A 193 -1.10 -25.74 -11.41
CA VAL A 193 -0.64 -25.83 -12.79
C VAL A 193 0.62 -26.69 -12.87
N ARG A 194 0.91 -27.21 -14.05
CA ARG A 194 2.11 -28.01 -14.30
C ARG A 194 2.71 -27.68 -15.66
N THR A 195 3.93 -28.16 -15.88
CA THR A 195 4.49 -28.24 -17.23
C THR A 195 3.64 -29.23 -18.05
N PRO A 196 3.36 -28.93 -19.33
CA PRO A 196 2.59 -29.85 -20.17
C PRO A 196 3.27 -31.23 -20.24
N ILE A 197 2.47 -32.30 -20.30
CA ILE A 197 2.96 -33.68 -20.15
C ILE A 197 4.02 -34.01 -21.21
N GLU A 198 3.88 -33.48 -22.43
CA GLU A 198 4.83 -33.68 -23.52
C GLU A 198 6.24 -33.17 -23.18
N TYR A 199 6.39 -32.28 -22.19
CA TYR A 199 7.67 -31.76 -21.69
C TYR A 199 8.07 -32.40 -20.34
N CYS A 200 7.88 -33.72 -20.19
CA CYS A 200 7.99 -34.47 -18.93
C CYS A 200 9.32 -34.36 -18.15
N ASN A 201 10.40 -33.89 -18.78
CA ASN A 201 11.70 -33.66 -18.11
C ASN A 201 11.87 -32.21 -17.60
N ILE A 202 10.87 -31.35 -17.81
CA ILE A 202 10.90 -29.96 -17.37
C ILE A 202 10.15 -29.84 -16.05
N ASP A 203 10.89 -29.52 -14.99
CA ASP A 203 10.35 -29.30 -13.65
C ASP A 203 9.95 -27.82 -13.43
N HIS A 204 8.77 -27.63 -12.85
CA HIS A 204 8.23 -26.32 -12.50
C HIS A 204 9.03 -25.61 -11.41
N CYS A 205 9.70 -26.30 -10.48
CA CYS A 205 10.52 -25.63 -9.47
C CYS A 205 11.74 -24.91 -10.07
N THR A 206 12.20 -25.33 -11.24
CA THR A 206 13.24 -24.61 -11.99
C THR A 206 12.68 -23.58 -12.98
N LYS A 207 11.46 -23.79 -13.48
CA LYS A 207 10.89 -22.99 -14.58
C LYS A 207 9.79 -22.00 -14.19
N TYR A 208 9.08 -22.18 -13.09
CA TYR A 208 8.01 -21.28 -12.66
C TYR A 208 8.31 -20.61 -11.31
N ASN A 209 9.44 -20.90 -10.67
CA ASN A 209 9.77 -20.48 -9.31
C ASN A 209 10.12 -18.99 -9.18
N VAL A 210 9.14 -18.14 -9.50
CA VAL A 210 9.16 -16.70 -9.31
C VAL A 210 7.79 -16.32 -8.73
N GLU A 211 7.76 -16.02 -7.44
CA GLU A 211 6.55 -15.52 -6.78
C GLU A 211 6.01 -14.28 -7.50
N GLY A 212 4.69 -14.22 -7.64
CA GLY A 212 4.01 -13.12 -8.32
C GLY A 212 4.05 -13.20 -9.85
N ALA A 213 4.62 -14.25 -10.45
CA ALA A 213 4.52 -14.47 -11.88
C ALA A 213 3.06 -14.71 -12.30
N PRO A 214 2.53 -14.04 -13.34
CA PRO A 214 1.13 -14.20 -13.69
C PRO A 214 0.87 -15.47 -14.49
N LEU A 215 -0.21 -16.16 -14.14
CA LEU A 215 -0.85 -17.12 -15.02
C LEU A 215 -1.78 -16.34 -15.97
N ILE A 216 -1.48 -16.39 -17.26
CA ILE A 216 -2.28 -15.78 -18.32
C ILE A 216 -2.85 -16.90 -19.18
N CYS A 217 -4.17 -17.02 -19.22
CA CYS A 217 -4.88 -18.04 -19.98
C CYS A 217 -5.76 -17.37 -21.03
N ASP A 218 -5.63 -17.77 -22.29
CA ASP A 218 -6.39 -17.21 -23.42
C ASP A 218 -6.31 -15.66 -23.49
N GLY A 219 -5.17 -15.10 -23.07
CA GLY A 219 -4.90 -13.66 -23.02
C GLY A 219 -5.47 -12.92 -21.80
N ILE A 220 -6.03 -13.64 -20.82
CA ILE A 220 -6.68 -13.08 -19.63
C ILE A 220 -5.93 -13.48 -18.36
N PHE A 221 -5.82 -12.57 -17.39
CA PHE A 221 -5.14 -12.82 -16.13
C PHE A 221 -5.98 -13.67 -15.17
N ALA A 222 -5.43 -14.82 -14.78
CA ALA A 222 -6.15 -15.81 -13.97
C ALA A 222 -5.66 -15.93 -12.52
N GLY A 223 -4.37 -15.67 -12.29
CA GLY A 223 -3.76 -15.86 -10.97
C GLY A 223 -2.28 -15.54 -10.93
N LEU A 224 -1.68 -15.62 -9.75
CA LEU A 224 -0.25 -15.40 -9.54
C LEU A 224 0.41 -16.65 -8.97
N VAL A 225 1.63 -16.96 -9.40
CA VAL A 225 2.45 -17.99 -8.79
C VAL A 225 2.69 -17.64 -7.32
N THR A 226 2.43 -18.60 -6.46
CA THR A 226 2.65 -18.53 -5.01
C THR A 226 3.74 -19.51 -4.61
N LYS A 227 4.40 -19.24 -3.48
CA LYS A 227 5.39 -20.16 -2.93
C LYS A 227 4.73 -21.27 -2.11
N ASP A 228 5.27 -22.47 -2.25
CA ASP A 228 4.96 -23.65 -1.45
C ASP A 228 6.12 -23.91 -0.47
N GLY A 229 6.03 -23.40 0.77
CA GLY A 229 7.07 -23.58 1.79
C GLY A 229 8.43 -22.96 1.43
N ASP A 230 9.51 -23.51 2.00
CA ASP A 230 10.88 -23.05 1.72
C ASP A 230 11.57 -23.82 0.61
N GLN A 231 11.11 -25.04 0.31
CA GLN A 231 11.63 -25.89 -0.75
C GLN A 231 10.48 -26.31 -1.65
N CYS A 232 10.63 -26.02 -2.94
CA CYS A 232 9.68 -26.46 -3.94
C CYS A 232 9.84 -27.97 -4.17
N ASP A 233 8.72 -28.68 -4.18
CA ASP A 233 8.64 -30.12 -4.42
C ASP A 233 8.26 -30.38 -5.88
N ALA A 234 9.23 -30.78 -6.70
CA ALA A 234 9.06 -31.07 -8.13
C ALA A 234 8.01 -32.17 -8.41
N THR A 235 7.66 -33.00 -7.42
CA THR A 235 6.65 -34.06 -7.58
C THR A 235 5.22 -33.55 -7.47
N LYS A 236 5.03 -32.32 -7.00
CA LYS A 236 3.74 -31.67 -6.86
C LYS A 236 3.53 -30.63 -7.94
N PRO A 237 2.28 -30.27 -8.26
CA PRO A 237 2.03 -29.18 -9.20
C PRO A 237 2.30 -27.80 -8.56
N CYS A 238 2.57 -26.81 -9.40
CA CYS A 238 2.81 -25.43 -9.00
C CYS A 238 1.52 -24.76 -8.49
N LEU A 239 1.60 -24.00 -7.39
CA LEU A 239 0.47 -23.31 -6.78
C LEU A 239 0.26 -21.90 -7.35
N ILE A 240 -0.97 -21.61 -7.79
CA ILE A 240 -1.39 -20.30 -8.28
C ILE A 240 -2.49 -19.74 -7.38
N GLY A 241 -2.27 -18.56 -6.81
CA GLY A 241 -3.30 -17.77 -6.13
C GLY A 241 -4.29 -17.25 -7.16
N LYS A 242 -5.50 -17.79 -7.16
CA LYS A 242 -6.56 -17.51 -8.13
C LYS A 242 -7.19 -16.16 -7.84
N VAL A 243 -7.34 -15.33 -8.88
CA VAL A 243 -7.82 -13.95 -8.69
C VAL A 243 -9.35 -13.87 -8.58
N LEU A 244 -10.09 -14.75 -9.27
CA LEU A 244 -11.55 -14.72 -9.37
C LEU A 244 -12.26 -14.58 -8.01
N GLY A 245 -11.88 -15.37 -7.00
CA GLY A 245 -12.51 -15.31 -5.67
C GLY A 245 -12.11 -14.10 -4.83
N SER A 246 -11.07 -13.36 -5.26
CA SER A 246 -10.53 -12.19 -4.57
C SER A 246 -10.89 -10.86 -5.26
N GLN A 247 -11.62 -10.87 -6.38
CA GLN A 247 -11.93 -9.67 -7.18
C GLN A 247 -12.57 -8.56 -6.37
N GLN A 248 -13.60 -8.86 -5.57
CA GLN A 248 -14.25 -7.86 -4.74
C GLN A 248 -13.29 -7.22 -3.73
N TRP A 249 -12.36 -7.99 -3.16
CA TRP A 249 -11.33 -7.45 -2.27
C TRP A 249 -10.33 -6.56 -3.03
N ILE A 250 -9.92 -6.97 -4.23
CA ILE A 250 -9.03 -6.18 -5.10
C ILE A 250 -9.69 -4.85 -5.43
N GLU A 251 -10.92 -4.87 -5.93
CA GLU A 251 -11.68 -3.67 -6.29
C GLU A 251 -11.88 -2.74 -5.09
N SER A 252 -12.31 -3.29 -3.95
CA SER A 252 -12.49 -2.51 -2.71
C SER A 252 -11.17 -1.89 -2.23
N SER A 253 -10.07 -2.62 -2.36
CA SER A 253 -8.75 -2.13 -1.97
C SER A 253 -8.22 -1.08 -2.93
N MET A 254 -8.45 -1.21 -4.24
CA MET A 254 -8.11 -0.18 -5.23
C MET A 254 -8.87 1.13 -4.96
N ASN A 255 -10.13 1.04 -4.52
CA ASN A 255 -10.95 2.20 -4.20
C ASN A 255 -10.54 2.95 -2.93
N LEU A 256 -9.61 2.41 -2.12
CA LEU A 256 -9.07 3.15 -0.97
C LEU A 256 -8.36 4.44 -1.39
N LEU A 257 -7.80 4.45 -2.59
CA LEU A 257 -7.00 5.54 -3.11
C LEU A 257 -7.80 6.31 -4.17
N ASN A 258 -7.97 7.62 -3.98
CA ASN A 258 -8.64 8.49 -4.93
C ASN A 258 -7.78 9.74 -5.24
N ARG A 259 -7.73 10.15 -6.52
CA ARG A 259 -6.92 11.29 -7.01
C ARG A 259 -7.75 12.44 -7.57
N ASP A 260 -9.05 12.49 -7.30
CA ASP A 260 -9.88 13.65 -7.64
C ASP A 260 -9.36 14.93 -6.95
N ASN A 261 -9.80 16.11 -7.39
CA ASN A 261 -9.29 17.38 -6.86
C ASN A 261 -10.07 17.91 -5.63
N GLU A 262 -10.97 17.12 -5.03
CA GLU A 262 -11.68 17.53 -3.83
C GLU A 262 -10.69 17.81 -2.70
N PHE A 263 -10.87 18.89 -1.94
CA PHE A 263 -9.96 19.37 -0.88
C PHE A 263 -8.56 19.79 -1.32
N LYS A 264 -8.11 19.46 -2.54
CA LYS A 264 -6.80 19.85 -3.06
C LYS A 264 -6.54 21.36 -2.97
N THR A 265 -7.57 22.18 -3.17
CA THR A 265 -7.47 23.65 -3.10
C THR A 265 -7.58 24.20 -1.67
N SER A 266 -7.80 23.34 -0.68
CA SER A 266 -7.79 23.66 0.74
C SER A 266 -6.50 23.26 1.44
N THR A 267 -5.66 22.46 0.78
CA THR A 267 -4.39 21.98 1.30
C THR A 267 -3.22 22.69 0.63
N ILE A 268 -2.18 23.02 1.38
CA ILE A 268 -0.98 23.71 0.88
C ILE A 268 0.29 23.17 1.51
N TYR A 269 1.43 23.50 0.91
CA TYR A 269 2.73 23.25 1.49
C TYR A 269 3.18 24.41 2.35
N VAL A 270 3.53 24.14 3.60
CA VAL A 270 4.23 25.06 4.49
C VAL A 270 5.71 24.74 4.47
N THR A 271 6.53 25.75 4.21
CA THR A 271 7.98 25.65 4.13
C THR A 271 8.66 26.63 5.08
N PHE A 272 9.64 26.15 5.86
CA PHE A 272 10.44 26.98 6.77
C PHE A 272 11.83 26.40 7.01
N LEU A 273 12.72 27.22 7.54
CA LEU A 273 14.07 26.83 7.94
C LEU A 273 14.07 26.33 9.39
N ALA A 274 14.55 25.10 9.60
CA ALA A 274 14.85 24.56 10.92
C ALA A 274 16.24 25.00 11.43
N GLU A 275 16.55 24.75 12.71
CA GLU A 275 17.77 25.22 13.40
C GLU A 275 19.11 24.81 12.73
N ASN A 276 19.09 23.82 11.83
CA ASN A 276 20.27 23.33 11.10
C ASN A 276 20.32 23.80 9.64
N ASP A 277 19.71 24.95 9.32
CA ASP A 277 19.53 25.48 7.96
C ASP A 277 18.84 24.51 6.98
N ARG A 278 18.17 23.49 7.52
CA ARG A 278 17.43 22.51 6.73
C ARG A 278 16.06 23.09 6.41
N LEU A 279 15.74 23.16 5.11
CA LEU A 279 14.37 23.40 4.67
C LEU A 279 13.48 22.22 5.11
N VAL A 280 12.41 22.57 5.82
CA VAL A 280 11.34 21.65 6.20
C VAL A 280 10.13 21.96 5.34
N HIS A 281 9.51 20.92 4.80
CA HIS A 281 8.24 20.96 4.10
C HIS A 281 7.24 20.14 4.89
N VAL A 282 6.10 20.73 5.23
CA VAL A 282 4.99 20.04 5.89
C VAL A 282 3.66 20.46 5.24
N PRO A 283 2.69 19.56 5.14
CA PRO A 283 1.34 19.93 4.74
C PRO A 283 0.68 20.90 5.72
N GLY A 284 -0.23 21.70 5.19
CA GLY A 284 -1.10 22.58 5.95
C GLY A 284 -2.46 22.75 5.29
N VAL A 285 -3.39 23.35 6.02
CA VAL A 285 -4.79 23.52 5.62
C VAL A 285 -5.17 24.98 5.74
N ILE A 286 -5.81 25.52 4.71
CA ILE A 286 -6.32 26.89 4.70
C ILE A 286 -7.62 26.93 5.51
N ILE A 287 -7.62 27.69 6.60
CA ILE A 287 -8.79 27.85 7.48
C ILE A 287 -9.38 29.27 7.43
N ALA A 288 -8.60 30.26 6.99
CA ALA A 288 -9.06 31.61 6.67
C ALA A 288 -8.37 32.16 5.41
N ASP A 289 -8.67 33.41 5.03
CA ASP A 289 -8.11 34.05 3.82
C ASP A 289 -6.59 34.18 3.85
N ASP A 290 -6.00 34.26 5.04
CA ASP A 290 -4.58 34.45 5.31
C ASP A 290 -4.09 33.55 6.45
N ILE A 291 -4.88 32.56 6.87
CA ILE A 291 -4.54 31.66 7.99
C ILE A 291 -4.44 30.22 7.52
N VAL A 292 -3.35 29.57 7.94
CA VAL A 292 -3.03 28.17 7.64
C VAL A 292 -2.79 27.41 8.94
N LEU A 293 -3.40 26.24 9.06
CA LEU A 293 -3.18 25.28 10.14
C LEU A 293 -2.19 24.19 9.71
N THR A 294 -1.25 23.80 10.57
CA THR A 294 -0.28 22.72 10.31
C THR A 294 0.17 22.04 11.63
N SER A 295 1.10 21.08 11.57
CA SER A 295 1.56 20.32 12.74
C SER A 295 2.44 21.11 13.72
N ALA A 296 3.06 22.21 13.30
CA ALA A 296 3.82 23.22 14.06
C ALA A 296 4.92 23.78 13.15
N VAL A 297 5.55 24.88 13.55
CA VAL A 297 6.70 25.46 12.84
C VAL A 297 7.80 25.91 13.81
N LEU A 298 9.01 26.18 13.33
CA LEU A 298 10.05 26.76 14.19
C LEU A 298 9.73 28.25 14.47
N THR A 299 9.52 28.60 15.74
CA THR A 299 9.12 29.96 16.16
C THR A 299 10.27 30.96 16.20
N ASN A 300 11.51 30.52 16.39
CA ASN A 300 12.68 31.40 16.50
C ASN A 300 13.16 31.97 15.15
N THR A 301 12.70 31.40 14.03
CA THR A 301 13.12 31.75 12.66
C THR A 301 11.95 32.20 11.78
N SER A 302 10.84 32.64 12.40
CA SER A 302 9.44 32.71 11.93
C SER A 302 9.09 33.25 10.54
N ALA A 303 10.06 33.51 9.67
CA ALA A 303 9.86 33.69 8.25
C ALA A 303 9.87 32.33 7.50
N GLY A 304 8.81 32.09 6.74
CA GLY A 304 8.73 30.96 5.83
C GLY A 304 7.92 31.31 4.60
N PHE A 305 7.59 30.29 3.83
CA PHE A 305 6.72 30.44 2.68
C PHE A 305 5.68 29.34 2.64
N VAL A 306 4.55 29.64 2.04
CA VAL A 306 3.63 28.63 1.55
C VAL A 306 3.64 28.65 0.03
N PHE A 307 3.39 27.50 -0.58
CA PHE A 307 3.16 27.39 -2.01
C PHE A 307 1.68 27.10 -2.22
N ASP A 308 1.01 27.98 -2.96
CA ASP A 308 -0.31 27.67 -3.47
C ASP A 308 -0.23 26.63 -4.60
N ARG A 309 -1.39 26.22 -5.12
CA ARG A 309 -1.50 25.18 -6.15
C ARG A 309 -0.72 25.52 -7.43
N ASP A 310 -0.67 26.79 -7.81
CA ASP A 310 -0.06 27.23 -9.07
C ASP A 310 1.44 27.54 -8.88
N GLY A 311 1.97 27.26 -7.68
CA GLY A 311 3.35 27.53 -7.31
C GLY A 311 3.60 28.97 -6.90
N GLU A 312 2.55 29.78 -6.66
CA GLU A 312 2.70 31.10 -6.08
C GLU A 312 3.29 30.96 -4.67
N LYS A 313 4.45 31.59 -4.49
CA LYS A 313 5.17 31.61 -3.24
C LYS A 313 4.67 32.79 -2.39
N ILE A 314 4.05 32.49 -1.26
CA ILE A 314 3.49 33.49 -0.34
C ILE A 314 4.26 33.43 0.97
N ALA A 315 4.81 34.57 1.40
CA ALA A 315 5.56 34.65 2.64
C ALA A 315 4.65 34.65 3.87
N TRP A 316 5.18 34.19 4.99
CA TRP A 316 4.62 34.36 6.32
C TRP A 316 5.75 34.69 7.29
N ASN A 317 5.46 35.49 8.31
CA ASN A 317 6.45 35.91 9.32
C ASN A 317 5.98 35.71 10.77
N SER A 318 4.73 35.27 10.94
CA SER A 318 4.03 35.18 12.22
C SER A 318 3.36 33.82 12.33
N ALA A 319 3.64 33.12 13.43
CA ALA A 319 3.06 31.82 13.74
C ALA A 319 2.92 31.62 15.25
N ILE A 320 1.93 30.83 15.64
CA ILE A 320 1.69 30.42 17.02
C ILE A 320 1.59 28.90 17.03
N ASN A 321 2.44 28.24 17.82
CA ASN A 321 2.34 26.80 18.07
C ASN A 321 1.55 26.53 19.34
N TYR A 322 0.85 25.40 19.40
CA TYR A 322 0.18 24.95 20.61
C TYR A 322 1.20 24.63 21.71
N ALA A 323 2.24 23.89 21.34
CA ALA A 323 3.41 23.64 22.18
C ALA A 323 4.59 24.49 21.71
N ASN A 324 5.31 25.12 22.65
CA ASN A 324 6.40 26.07 22.35
C ASN A 324 7.70 25.40 21.84
N ASN A 325 7.65 24.16 21.36
CA ASN A 325 8.80 23.40 20.87
C ASN A 325 8.61 22.97 19.41
N TRP A 326 9.70 23.01 18.64
CA TRP A 326 9.78 22.43 17.30
C TRP A 326 11.05 21.57 17.15
N PRO A 327 10.97 20.34 16.63
CA PRO A 327 9.72 19.55 16.53
C PRO A 327 9.17 19.31 17.93
N ALA A 328 7.85 19.37 18.11
CA ALA A 328 7.28 19.02 19.41
C ALA A 328 7.42 17.51 19.63
N GLU A 329 7.80 17.13 20.85
CA GLU A 329 7.86 15.73 21.28
C GLU A 329 6.48 15.07 21.18
N SER A 330 6.44 13.74 21.01
CA SER A 330 5.19 12.98 20.92
C SER A 330 4.25 13.17 22.11
N ASP A 331 4.78 13.49 23.29
CA ASP A 331 4.00 13.77 24.50
C ASP A 331 3.31 15.15 24.49
N LYS A 332 3.49 15.96 23.43
CA LYS A 332 2.80 17.24 23.19
C LYS A 332 1.93 17.18 21.95
N LEU A 333 0.89 18.02 21.92
CA LEU A 333 0.09 18.23 20.73
C LEU A 333 0.88 19.03 19.68
N GLN A 334 1.06 18.41 18.53
CA GLN A 334 1.71 18.99 17.35
C GLN A 334 0.67 19.74 16.54
N LEU A 335 0.51 21.03 16.85
CA LEU A 335 -0.35 21.94 16.12
C LEU A 335 0.27 23.35 16.05
N GLY A 336 0.09 24.04 14.92
CA GLY A 336 0.46 25.44 14.75
C GLY A 336 -0.44 26.18 13.78
N VAL A 337 -0.60 27.48 14.00
CA VAL A 337 -1.33 28.44 13.17
C VAL A 337 -0.34 29.44 12.59
N ILE A 338 -0.43 29.70 11.29
CA ILE A 338 0.46 30.61 10.55
C ILE A 338 -0.39 31.69 9.91
N ALA A 339 0.07 32.94 10.00
CA ALA A 339 -0.49 34.08 9.29
C ALA A 339 0.36 34.46 8.08
N LEU A 340 -0.28 34.50 6.92
CA LEU A 340 0.32 34.85 5.63
C LEU A 340 0.43 36.36 5.47
N GLU A 341 1.47 36.83 4.80
CA GLU A 341 1.66 38.26 4.51
C GLU A 341 0.66 38.80 3.45
N LYS A 342 -0.01 37.89 2.73
CA LYS A 342 -0.96 38.21 1.67
C LYS A 342 -2.17 37.30 1.77
N ILE A 343 -3.35 37.87 1.53
CA ILE A 343 -4.60 37.14 1.35
C ILE A 343 -4.50 36.23 0.12
N LEU A 344 -4.93 34.98 0.31
CA LEU A 344 -5.04 33.98 -0.74
C LEU A 344 -6.17 34.32 -1.70
N ASP A 345 -5.98 34.02 -2.99
CA ASP A 345 -6.99 34.25 -4.02
C ASP A 345 -8.19 33.28 -3.83
N PRO A 346 -9.39 33.78 -3.49
CA PRO A 346 -10.56 32.93 -3.23
C PRO A 346 -11.06 32.20 -4.48
N GLU A 347 -10.63 32.60 -5.70
CA GLU A 347 -10.92 31.84 -6.91
C GLU A 347 -10.03 30.59 -7.04
N ARG A 348 -8.89 30.58 -6.37
CA ARG A 348 -7.88 29.51 -6.45
C ARG A 348 -7.88 28.58 -5.25
N VAL A 349 -8.17 29.12 -4.07
CA VAL A 349 -8.16 28.37 -2.81
C VAL A 349 -9.55 28.23 -2.20
N ARG A 350 -9.72 27.23 -1.33
CA ARG A 350 -10.94 27.05 -0.55
C ARG A 350 -10.61 26.92 0.91
N LYS A 351 -11.29 27.70 1.75
CA LYS A 351 -11.24 27.53 3.20
C LYS A 351 -11.89 26.21 3.59
N MET A 352 -11.28 25.51 4.52
CA MET A 352 -11.84 24.32 5.11
C MET A 352 -12.50 24.68 6.44
N ASN A 353 -13.74 24.21 6.63
CA ASN A 353 -14.40 24.33 7.91
C ASN A 353 -13.73 23.39 8.92
N ILE A 354 -13.49 23.90 10.13
CA ILE A 354 -12.97 23.12 11.24
C ILE A 354 -14.15 22.38 11.89
N SER A 355 -14.02 21.05 11.99
CA SER A 355 -15.07 20.23 12.59
C SER A 355 -15.23 20.54 14.07
N LYS A 356 -16.48 20.70 14.48
CA LYS A 356 -16.87 20.85 15.90
C LYS A 356 -17.28 19.51 16.52
N MET A 357 -17.39 18.47 15.71
CA MET A 357 -17.83 17.16 16.13
C MET A 357 -16.63 16.24 16.31
N LYS A 358 -16.69 15.39 17.34
CA LYS A 358 -15.70 14.32 17.50
C LYS A 358 -15.92 13.32 16.36
N PRO A 359 -14.90 12.99 15.55
CA PRO A 359 -15.04 11.98 14.52
C PRO A 359 -15.14 10.60 15.18
N ILE A 360 -16.00 9.73 14.64
CA ILE A 360 -16.27 8.37 15.14
C ILE A 360 -15.87 7.30 14.12
N GLN A 361 -15.84 6.03 14.55
CA GLN A 361 -15.24 4.92 13.80
C GLN A 361 -15.83 4.71 12.39
N ASP A 362 -17.12 4.96 12.21
CA ASP A 362 -17.84 4.74 10.95
C ASP A 362 -17.98 6.01 10.10
N ASP A 363 -17.38 7.13 10.52
CA ASP A 363 -17.38 8.35 9.72
C ASP A 363 -16.55 8.15 8.45
N GLU A 364 -17.06 8.72 7.35
CA GLU A 364 -16.32 8.77 6.09
C GLU A 364 -15.18 9.78 6.21
N CYS A 365 -13.99 9.25 6.50
CA CYS A 365 -12.77 10.03 6.67
C CYS A 365 -11.73 9.72 5.58
N VAL A 366 -11.00 10.75 5.19
CA VAL A 366 -9.86 10.64 4.27
C VAL A 366 -8.62 11.34 4.82
N LEU A 367 -7.45 10.76 4.53
CA LEU A 367 -6.18 11.47 4.59
C LEU A 367 -5.93 12.17 3.26
N ALA A 368 -5.82 13.49 3.27
CA ALA A 368 -5.51 14.28 2.08
C ALA A 368 -3.99 14.53 2.00
N ILE A 369 -3.29 13.59 1.36
CA ILE A 369 -1.84 13.56 1.24
C ILE A 369 -1.45 14.42 0.04
N ILE A 370 -0.63 15.45 0.28
CA ILE A 370 -0.15 16.35 -0.77
C ILE A 370 1.21 15.92 -1.33
N GLU A 371 2.02 15.19 -0.55
CA GLU A 371 3.42 14.83 -0.83
C GLU A 371 3.64 13.30 -0.85
N PRO A 372 4.40 12.76 -1.81
CA PRO A 372 5.00 13.44 -2.97
C PRO A 372 3.98 13.79 -4.08
N TYR A 373 2.76 13.25 -4.01
CA TYR A 373 1.70 13.50 -4.98
C TYR A 373 0.35 13.63 -4.28
N TRP A 374 -0.52 14.43 -4.88
CA TRP A 374 -1.89 14.59 -4.41
C TRP A 374 -2.68 13.27 -4.47
N VAL A 375 -3.20 12.87 -3.32
CA VAL A 375 -4.02 11.67 -3.17
C VAL A 375 -4.87 11.74 -1.89
N LYS A 376 -6.09 11.22 -1.98
CA LYS A 376 -6.97 10.94 -0.84
C LYS A 376 -6.90 9.46 -0.54
N LEU A 377 -6.70 9.12 0.73
CA LEU A 377 -6.76 7.75 1.20
C LEU A 377 -7.90 7.58 2.21
N GLU A 378 -8.79 6.62 1.97
CA GLU A 378 -9.85 6.27 2.92
C GLU A 378 -9.28 5.65 4.21
N VAL A 379 -9.70 6.21 5.35
CA VAL A 379 -9.26 5.81 6.67
C VAL A 379 -10.43 5.68 7.63
N ASN A 380 -10.26 4.84 8.65
CA ASN A 380 -11.17 4.74 9.78
C ASN A 380 -10.55 5.39 11.01
N VAL A 381 -11.38 6.08 11.78
CA VAL A 381 -11.01 6.55 13.12
C VAL A 381 -10.94 5.34 14.04
N SER A 382 -9.86 5.23 14.79
CA SER A 382 -9.68 4.16 15.77
C SER A 382 -10.33 4.51 17.10
N ASP A 383 -10.78 3.48 17.81
CA ASP A 383 -11.23 3.61 19.19
C ASP A 383 -10.14 4.26 20.08
N ASP A 384 -10.56 5.17 20.96
CA ASP A 384 -9.65 5.96 21.79
C ASP A 384 -8.77 5.08 22.69
N ASP A 385 -9.33 4.01 23.28
CA ASP A 385 -8.57 3.11 24.16
C ASP A 385 -7.54 2.30 23.37
N LYS A 386 -7.93 1.81 22.19
CA LYS A 386 -6.98 1.13 21.27
C LYS A 386 -5.87 2.07 20.80
N CYS A 387 -6.21 3.31 20.45
CA CYS A 387 -5.24 4.33 20.04
C CYS A 387 -4.23 4.61 21.16
N ARG A 388 -4.70 4.87 22.38
CA ARG A 388 -3.84 5.10 23.56
C ARG A 388 -2.97 3.91 23.90
N ALA A 389 -3.52 2.69 23.84
CA ALA A 389 -2.77 1.47 24.10
C ALA A 389 -1.64 1.25 23.07
N ALA A 390 -1.87 1.60 21.81
CA ALA A 390 -0.88 1.49 20.74
C ALA A 390 0.18 2.61 20.80
N LEU A 391 -0.17 3.78 21.32
CA LEU A 391 0.68 4.98 21.35
C LEU A 391 0.87 5.54 22.78
N PRO A 392 1.41 4.76 23.75
CA PRO A 392 1.44 5.15 25.16
C PRO A 392 2.36 6.34 25.49
N LYS A 393 3.23 6.73 24.55
CA LYS A 393 4.13 7.90 24.70
C LYS A 393 3.52 9.20 24.19
N TYR A 394 2.38 9.12 23.50
CA TYR A 394 1.76 10.27 22.88
C TYR A 394 0.86 11.00 23.87
N HIS A 395 0.67 12.31 23.67
CA HIS A 395 -0.30 13.10 24.44
C HIS A 395 -1.69 12.44 24.47
N GLU A 396 -2.37 12.47 25.61
CA GLU A 396 -3.64 11.76 25.82
C GLU A 396 -4.80 12.23 24.92
N ASP A 397 -4.69 13.46 24.40
CA ASP A 397 -5.67 14.05 23.48
C ASP A 397 -5.49 13.62 22.02
N TYR A 398 -4.42 12.90 21.66
CA TYR A 398 -4.31 12.36 20.32
C TYR A 398 -5.44 11.36 20.04
N MET A 399 -5.99 11.44 18.83
CA MET A 399 -6.81 10.40 18.23
C MET A 399 -5.99 9.70 17.14
N CYS A 400 -6.45 8.54 16.67
CA CYS A 400 -5.72 7.79 15.66
C CYS A 400 -6.61 7.46 14.45
N VAL A 401 -6.02 7.45 13.26
CA VAL A 401 -6.62 6.86 12.06
C VAL A 401 -5.80 5.66 11.61
N ARG A 402 -6.48 4.74 10.91
CA ARG A 402 -5.88 3.58 10.26
C ARG A 402 -6.47 3.42 8.86
N PRO A 403 -5.81 2.70 7.93
CA PRO A 403 -6.43 2.36 6.66
C PRO A 403 -7.80 1.70 6.87
N LYS A 404 -8.78 2.00 6.01
CA LYS A 404 -10.17 1.58 6.19
C LYS A 404 -10.37 0.05 6.20
N LEU A 405 -9.60 -0.67 5.40
CA LEU A 405 -9.68 -2.13 5.31
C LEU A 405 -8.63 -2.80 6.21
N ASP A 406 -9.00 -3.95 6.78
CA ASP A 406 -8.05 -4.77 7.52
C ASP A 406 -7.02 -5.40 6.56
N GLY A 407 -5.81 -5.66 7.08
CA GLY A 407 -4.70 -6.18 6.28
C GLY A 407 -4.10 -5.19 5.29
N VAL A 408 -4.35 -3.90 5.53
CA VAL A 408 -3.81 -2.79 4.78
C VAL A 408 -2.89 -1.96 5.69
N GLN A 409 -1.76 -1.54 5.15
CA GLN A 409 -0.83 -0.63 5.82
C GLN A 409 -0.28 0.42 4.87
N PHE A 410 0.18 1.52 5.44
CA PHE A 410 0.95 2.54 4.75
C PHE A 410 2.35 2.00 4.42
N GLY A 411 2.73 2.06 3.14
CA GLY A 411 4.07 1.68 2.66
C GLY A 411 5.09 2.83 2.74
N VAL A 412 4.64 4.03 3.09
CA VAL A 412 5.45 5.24 3.25
C VAL A 412 5.09 5.96 4.55
N GLN A 413 6.00 6.80 5.03
CA GLN A 413 5.71 7.67 6.16
C GLN A 413 4.78 8.80 5.70
N ILE A 414 3.60 8.91 6.31
CA ILE A 414 2.73 10.06 6.09
C ILE A 414 3.34 11.28 6.81
N PRO A 415 3.52 12.41 6.10
CA PRO A 415 4.02 13.62 6.72
C PRO A 415 3.13 14.09 7.88
N GLN A 416 3.76 14.65 8.91
CA GLN A 416 3.06 15.43 9.93
C GLN A 416 2.45 16.68 9.28
N GLY A 417 1.28 17.11 9.71
CA GLY A 417 0.56 18.23 9.09
C GLY A 417 -0.46 17.80 8.05
N THR A 418 -0.45 16.52 7.65
CA THR A 418 -1.43 15.97 6.71
C THR A 418 -2.85 16.09 7.29
N PRO A 419 -3.79 16.68 6.53
CA PRO A 419 -5.17 16.80 6.98
C PRO A 419 -5.91 15.46 7.02
N ILE A 420 -6.69 15.30 8.08
CA ILE A 420 -7.76 14.29 8.17
C ILE A 420 -9.08 15.03 8.03
N ILE A 421 -9.85 14.62 7.03
CA ILE A 421 -11.11 15.26 6.65
C ILE A 421 -12.20 14.23 6.82
N CYS A 422 -13.21 14.52 7.65
CA CYS A 422 -14.35 13.64 7.87
C CYS A 422 -15.63 14.40 7.52
N SER A 423 -16.50 13.79 6.72
CA SER A 423 -17.75 14.41 6.26
C SER A 423 -17.57 15.81 5.63
N GLY A 424 -16.43 16.03 4.97
CA GLY A 424 -16.10 17.30 4.30
C GLY A 424 -15.54 18.41 5.19
N GLU A 425 -15.36 18.17 6.50
CA GLU A 425 -14.78 19.12 7.45
C GLU A 425 -13.42 18.64 7.97
N LEU A 426 -12.55 19.58 8.36
CA LEU A 426 -11.26 19.28 8.96
C LEU A 426 -11.46 18.67 10.34
N ALA A 427 -11.23 17.37 10.45
CA ALA A 427 -11.37 16.61 11.69
C ALA A 427 -10.04 16.54 12.48
N GLY A 428 -8.91 16.62 11.78
CA GLY A 428 -7.60 16.50 12.42
C GLY A 428 -6.41 16.91 11.57
N ILE A 429 -5.28 17.09 12.25
CA ILE A 429 -3.95 17.29 11.65
C ILE A 429 -3.03 16.18 12.16
N THR A 430 -2.41 15.41 11.26
CA THR A 430 -1.51 14.31 11.65
C THR A 430 -0.30 14.83 12.43
N ALA A 431 0.09 14.06 13.44
CA ALA A 431 1.35 14.27 14.14
C ALA A 431 2.46 13.40 13.56
N ARG A 432 3.69 13.75 13.88
CA ARG A 432 4.87 12.97 13.59
C ARG A 432 4.82 11.66 14.34
N ILE A 433 5.03 10.58 13.60
CA ILE A 433 5.30 9.28 14.19
C ILE A 433 6.77 9.19 14.61
N GLU A 434 7.03 8.98 15.90
CA GLU A 434 8.35 8.66 16.46
C GLU A 434 8.60 7.15 16.45
N GLY A 435 9.63 6.69 15.72
CA GLY A 435 9.99 5.27 15.62
C GLY A 435 9.38 4.54 14.43
N ASP A 436 9.81 3.29 14.20
CA ASP A 436 9.21 2.39 13.21
C ASP A 436 7.91 1.83 13.79
N HIS A 437 6.81 2.55 13.60
CA HIS A 437 5.50 1.96 13.76
C HIS A 437 5.09 1.30 12.44
N ASN A 438 4.41 0.16 12.54
CA ASN A 438 4.11 -0.81 11.48
C ASN A 438 3.27 -0.29 10.30
N GLY A 439 3.09 1.03 10.16
CA GLY A 439 2.29 1.64 9.10
C GLY A 439 0.80 1.36 9.25
N THR A 440 0.31 0.98 10.43
CA THR A 440 -1.10 0.58 10.65
C THR A 440 -1.92 1.63 11.39
N LEU A 441 -1.28 2.59 12.05
CA LEU A 441 -1.96 3.57 12.92
C LEU A 441 -1.22 4.91 12.91
N TYR A 442 -1.97 6.01 12.73
CA TYR A 442 -1.43 7.36 12.63
C TYR A 442 -2.11 8.31 13.62
N PRO A 443 -1.36 8.95 14.54
CA PRO A 443 -1.91 9.90 15.48
C PRO A 443 -2.23 11.24 14.81
N PHE A 444 -3.25 11.92 15.33
CA PHE A 444 -3.64 13.25 14.89
C PHE A 444 -4.24 14.08 16.01
N VAL A 445 -4.00 15.40 15.94
CA VAL A 445 -4.61 16.36 16.86
C VAL A 445 -6.08 16.56 16.46
N PRO A 446 -7.05 16.27 17.34
CA PRO A 446 -8.46 16.33 16.97
C PRO A 446 -9.02 17.76 17.02
N MET A 447 -9.53 18.23 15.90
CA MET A 447 -9.95 19.63 15.71
C MET A 447 -11.09 20.08 16.63
N HIS A 448 -12.03 19.18 16.95
CA HIS A 448 -13.15 19.52 17.83
C HIS A 448 -12.71 20.03 19.20
N ARG A 449 -11.54 19.61 19.70
CA ARG A 449 -10.96 20.08 20.98
C ARG A 449 -10.15 21.37 20.85
N MET A 450 -9.75 21.73 19.64
CA MET A 450 -8.79 22.82 19.39
C MET A 450 -9.46 24.12 18.93
N ASN A 451 -10.77 24.12 18.69
CA ASN A 451 -11.52 25.29 18.18
C ASN A 451 -11.23 26.59 18.95
N ASP A 452 -11.31 26.55 20.29
CA ASP A 452 -11.10 27.75 21.12
C ASP A 452 -9.67 28.29 21.02
N TRP A 453 -8.69 27.39 21.03
CA TRP A 453 -7.28 27.75 20.89
C TRP A 453 -6.95 28.29 19.49
N ILE A 454 -7.51 27.69 18.43
CA ILE A 454 -7.35 28.16 17.05
C ILE A 454 -7.93 29.56 16.93
N GLY A 455 -9.16 29.79 17.38
CA GLY A 455 -9.79 31.11 17.33
C GLY A 455 -9.02 32.17 18.13
N ALA A 456 -8.49 31.82 19.30
CA ALA A 456 -7.64 32.73 20.08
C ALA A 456 -6.32 33.06 19.36
N SER A 457 -5.73 32.09 18.67
CA SER A 457 -4.49 32.25 17.91
C SER A 457 -4.69 33.11 16.67
N GLU A 458 -5.79 32.92 15.94
CA GLU A 458 -6.19 33.79 14.81
C GLU A 458 -6.31 35.26 15.26
N MET A 459 -7.05 35.50 16.35
CA MET A 459 -7.21 36.85 16.91
C MET A 459 -5.88 37.47 17.34
N ALA A 460 -4.98 36.68 17.93
CA ALA A 460 -3.66 37.15 18.35
C ALA A 460 -2.78 37.52 17.14
N LEU A 461 -2.80 36.71 16.08
CA LEU A 461 -2.03 36.95 14.86
C LEU A 461 -2.53 38.17 14.07
N HIS A 462 -3.84 38.43 14.05
CA HIS A 462 -4.42 39.65 13.46
C HIS A 462 -4.34 40.88 14.38
N GLY A 463 -4.11 40.67 15.68
CA GLY A 463 -4.09 41.69 16.72
C GLY A 463 -2.86 42.61 16.71
N ASP A 464 -1.80 42.29 15.97
CA ASP A 464 -0.58 43.11 15.88
C ASP A 464 -0.60 44.10 14.70
N SER A 465 -1.48 45.10 14.84
CA SER A 465 -1.08 46.48 14.57
C SER A 465 -1.61 47.33 15.72
N PRO A 466 -0.73 47.75 16.65
CA PRO A 466 -0.05 49.01 16.42
C PRO A 466 1.43 49.02 16.82
N LYS A 467 2.21 49.80 16.04
CA LYS A 467 3.36 50.53 16.60
C LYS A 467 2.87 51.31 17.83
N THR A 468 3.21 50.86 19.03
CA THR A 468 3.63 51.70 20.17
C THR A 468 3.96 50.84 21.39
N ASN A 469 5.09 51.16 22.01
CA ASN A 469 5.55 50.67 23.31
C ASN A 469 4.41 50.37 24.29
N ASN A 470 4.37 49.16 24.87
CA ASN A 470 4.64 48.98 26.29
C ASN A 470 4.67 47.51 26.70
N SER A 471 5.77 47.15 27.36
CA SER A 471 5.87 46.10 28.36
C SER A 471 4.66 46.10 29.30
N LEU A 472 4.18 44.91 29.68
CA LEU A 472 3.18 44.59 30.74
C LEU A 472 1.80 44.06 30.29
N ILE A 473 1.68 43.11 29.36
CA ILE A 473 0.50 42.22 29.29
C ILE A 473 0.92 40.78 28.92
N VAL A 474 1.68 40.11 29.79
CA VAL A 474 1.92 38.64 29.68
C VAL A 474 1.64 37.92 31.01
N VAL A 475 1.24 38.62 32.08
CA VAL A 475 1.16 38.01 33.43
C VAL A 475 -0.28 37.69 33.90
N TRP A 476 -1.33 38.07 33.18
CA TRP A 476 -2.69 37.97 33.74
C TRP A 476 -3.53 36.75 33.35
N LEU A 477 -3.14 35.95 32.35
CA LEU A 477 -3.90 34.76 31.96
C LEU A 477 -3.45 33.46 32.64
N SER A 478 -2.27 33.43 33.27
CA SER A 478 -1.76 32.26 33.99
C SER A 478 -2.27 32.12 35.44
N LEU A 479 -2.98 33.12 35.97
CA LEU A 479 -3.44 33.14 37.38
C LEU A 479 -4.90 32.69 37.59
N LEU A 480 -5.66 32.45 36.52
CA LEU A 480 -7.05 32.00 36.62
C LEU A 480 -7.22 30.47 36.64
N PHE A 481 -6.15 29.70 36.43
CA PHE A 481 -6.16 28.23 36.51
C PHE A 481 -5.60 27.65 37.82
N ALA A 482 -5.24 28.49 38.80
CA ALA A 482 -4.64 28.05 40.07
C ALA A 482 -5.56 28.18 41.30
N SER A 483 -6.88 28.32 41.13
CA SER A 483 -7.82 28.42 42.27
C SER A 483 -9.03 27.49 42.16
N LEU A 484 -8.76 26.21 41.95
CA LEU A 484 -9.73 25.16 42.27
C LEU A 484 -9.02 23.91 42.84
N GLU A 485 -8.41 24.07 44.01
CA GLU A 485 -8.14 22.95 44.92
C GLU A 485 -8.87 23.17 46.25
N CYS A 486 -9.99 22.45 46.36
CA CYS A 486 -10.43 21.69 47.52
C CYS A 486 -9.81 22.07 48.89
N LYS A 487 -10.65 22.64 49.77
CA LYS A 487 -10.52 22.43 51.22
C LYS A 487 -11.81 21.80 51.74
N ILE A 488 -11.81 20.47 51.84
CA ILE A 488 -12.61 19.72 52.80
C ILE A 488 -11.67 19.44 53.98
N VAL A 489 -12.02 19.92 55.17
CA VAL A 489 -11.40 19.52 56.43
C VAL A 489 -12.52 19.16 57.39
N TYR A 490 -12.52 17.89 57.79
CA TYR A 490 -13.21 17.17 58.87
C TYR A 490 -14.57 17.65 59.37
#